data_AF-A0A6N7PER7-F1
#
_entry.id   AF-A0A6N7PER7-F1
#
_cell.length_a   1.000
_cell.length_b   1.000
_cell.length_c   1.000
_cell.angle_alpha   90.00
_cell.angle_beta   90.00
_cell.angle_gamma   90.00
#
_symmetry.space_group_name_H-M   'P 1'
#
loop_
_entity.id
_entity.type
_entity.pdbx_description
1 polymer ?
#
loop_
_entity_poly.entity_id
_entity_poly.type
_entity_poly.pdbx_seq_one_letter_code
_entity_poly.pdbx_strand_id
1 'polypeptide(L)'
;MDKLTRGASGLRHLRWAREIYATLAAHVERTGLPGEKKEALKKELVRLDASIQELSSAVKAYRDFLERERVRYRGAIRAATFQQHASDGDRLGEARAAMERESLPRQRTLKAALELAIGDLRAHLCEMDTRIAGVMNEAFVDNLYPPLTKDRSRVADDADDDDDATDRDD
;
A
#
# COMPACT_ATOMS: atom_id res chain seq x y z
N MET A 1 -21.42 -3.64 2.70
CA MET A 1 -20.51 -2.83 1.87
C MET A 1 -19.32 -3.64 1.36
N ASP A 2 -18.94 -3.46 0.09
CA ASP A 2 -17.72 -4.04 -0.50
C ASP A 2 -16.48 -3.23 -0.08
N LYS A 3 -15.44 -3.90 0.42
CA LYS A 3 -14.13 -3.28 0.77
C LYS A 3 -13.05 -3.71 -0.20
N LEU A 4 -12.01 -2.89 -0.35
CA LEU A 4 -10.87 -3.21 -1.21
C LEU A 4 -10.29 -4.59 -0.83
N THR A 5 -9.92 -5.40 -1.84
CA THR A 5 -9.34 -6.73 -1.62
C THR A 5 -8.02 -6.65 -0.85
N ARG A 6 -7.76 -7.62 0.06
CA ARG A 6 -6.50 -7.67 0.83
C ARG A 6 -5.25 -7.74 -0.06
N GLY A 7 -5.34 -8.39 -1.21
CA GLY A 7 -4.25 -8.52 -2.18
C GLY A 7 -4.04 -7.30 -3.08
N ALA A 8 -4.81 -6.22 -2.90
CA ALA A 8 -4.53 -4.98 -3.63
C ALA A 8 -3.18 -4.38 -3.17
N SER A 9 -2.49 -3.68 -4.07
CA SER A 9 -1.20 -3.07 -3.77
C SER A 9 -1.28 -2.05 -2.62
N GLY A 10 -0.13 -1.73 -2.04
CA GLY A 10 -0.02 -0.70 -1.00
C GLY A 10 -0.47 0.68 -1.49
N LEU A 11 -0.19 1.03 -2.74
CA LEU A 11 -0.60 2.31 -3.33
C LEU A 11 -2.12 2.39 -3.48
N ARG A 12 -2.77 1.29 -3.92
CA ARG A 12 -4.24 1.23 -3.99
C ARG A 12 -4.88 1.36 -2.61
N HIS A 13 -4.34 0.69 -1.59
CA HIS A 13 -4.81 0.85 -0.21
C HIS A 13 -4.66 2.29 0.30
N LEU A 14 -3.55 2.95 -0.02
CA LEU A 14 -3.30 4.34 0.38
C LEU A 14 -4.28 5.32 -0.26
N ARG A 15 -4.57 5.16 -1.56
CA ARG A 15 -5.57 5.98 -2.26
C ARG A 15 -6.96 5.77 -1.69
N TRP A 16 -7.35 4.51 -1.51
CA TRP A 16 -8.64 4.14 -0.92
C TRP A 16 -8.83 4.76 0.47
N ALA A 17 -7.82 4.67 1.35
CA ALA A 17 -7.87 5.29 2.67
C ALA A 17 -8.01 6.82 2.61
N ARG A 18 -7.33 7.48 1.67
CA ARG A 18 -7.43 8.93 1.47
C ARG A 18 -8.83 9.35 0.98
N GLU A 19 -9.47 8.56 0.13
CA GLU A 19 -10.85 8.82 -0.29
C GLU A 19 -11.84 8.65 0.87
N ILE A 20 -11.65 7.63 1.71
CA ILE A 20 -12.44 7.45 2.93
C ILE A 20 -12.25 8.65 3.87
N TYR A 21 -11.00 9.08 4.08
CA TYR A 21 -10.68 10.26 4.89
C TYR A 21 -11.36 11.52 4.35
N ALA A 22 -11.23 11.79 3.03
CA ALA A 22 -11.83 12.96 2.40
C ALA A 22 -13.36 12.95 2.52
N THR A 23 -13.98 11.78 2.39
CA THR A 23 -15.42 11.61 2.55
C THR A 23 -15.85 11.88 3.99
N LEU A 24 -15.13 11.33 4.98
CA LEU A 24 -15.37 11.60 6.40
C LEU A 24 -15.20 13.10 6.73
N ALA A 25 -14.18 13.75 6.16
CA ALA A 25 -13.91 15.17 6.34
C ALA A 25 -15.06 16.03 5.78
N ALA A 26 -15.53 15.72 4.58
CA ALA A 26 -16.67 16.40 3.96
C ALA A 26 -17.94 16.28 4.82
N HIS A 27 -18.18 15.12 5.45
CA HIS A 27 -19.28 14.98 6.41
C HIS A 27 -19.13 15.86 7.64
N VAL A 28 -17.93 15.95 8.21
CA VAL A 28 -17.62 16.80 9.38
C VAL A 28 -17.81 18.29 9.07
N GLU A 29 -17.48 18.71 7.86
CA GLU A 29 -17.61 20.09 7.39
C GLU A 29 -19.06 20.49 7.14
N ARG A 30 -19.93 19.53 6.77
CA ARG A 30 -21.35 19.80 6.47
C ARG A 30 -22.08 20.42 7.67
N THR A 31 -22.87 21.45 7.39
CA THR A 31 -23.73 22.11 8.38
C THR A 31 -24.88 21.19 8.79
N GLY A 32 -25.09 21.03 10.11
CA GLY A 32 -26.21 20.24 10.66
C GLY A 32 -25.83 19.06 11.55
N LEU A 33 -24.54 18.73 11.69
CA LEU A 33 -24.12 17.72 12.67
C LEU A 33 -24.17 18.27 14.11
N PRO A 34 -24.82 17.58 15.06
CA PRO A 34 -24.75 17.91 16.48
C PRO A 34 -23.30 17.94 16.96
N GLY A 35 -23.00 18.83 17.93
CA GLY A 35 -21.64 19.05 18.42
C GLY A 35 -20.92 17.78 18.85
N GLU A 36 -21.57 16.93 19.64
CA GLU A 36 -20.98 15.66 20.12
C GLU A 36 -20.64 14.69 18.99
N LYS A 37 -21.54 14.55 18.00
CA LYS A 37 -21.31 13.70 16.84
C LYS A 37 -20.18 14.25 15.98
N LYS A 38 -20.15 15.56 15.75
CA LYS A 38 -19.09 16.23 15.01
C LYS A 38 -17.72 16.04 15.66
N GLU A 39 -17.64 16.18 16.98
CA GLU A 39 -16.39 15.94 17.72
C GLU A 39 -15.96 14.47 17.72
N ALA A 40 -16.92 13.53 17.77
CA ALA A 40 -16.60 12.11 17.60
C ALA A 40 -15.99 11.81 16.23
N LEU A 41 -16.56 12.35 15.14
CA LEU A 41 -16.03 12.17 13.79
C LEU A 41 -14.67 12.85 13.59
N LYS A 42 -14.43 14.03 14.18
CA LYS A 42 -13.12 14.68 14.16
C LYS A 42 -12.04 13.83 14.82
N LYS A 43 -12.36 13.12 15.91
CA LYS A 43 -11.42 12.17 16.53
C LYS A 43 -11.08 11.01 15.59
N GLU A 44 -12.06 10.51 14.84
CA GLU A 44 -11.80 9.48 13.81
C GLU A 44 -10.93 10.01 12.66
N LEU A 45 -11.10 11.26 12.23
CA LEU A 45 -10.20 11.88 11.23
C LEU A 45 -8.74 11.87 11.70
N VAL A 46 -8.49 12.30 12.94
CA VAL A 46 -7.11 12.30 13.50
C VAL A 46 -6.53 10.90 13.53
N ARG A 47 -7.32 9.89 13.93
CA ARG A 47 -6.84 8.50 13.98
C ARG A 47 -6.59 7.94 12.59
N LEU A 48 -7.50 8.18 11.64
CA LEU A 48 -7.37 7.72 10.27
C LEU A 48 -6.19 8.38 9.54
N ASP A 49 -5.94 9.67 9.76
CA ASP A 49 -4.76 10.35 9.22
C ASP A 49 -3.47 9.70 9.73
N ALA A 50 -3.37 9.40 11.03
CA ALA A 50 -2.21 8.69 11.57
C ALA A 50 -1.98 7.33 10.88
N SER A 51 -3.03 6.51 10.70
CA SER A 51 -2.93 5.25 9.96
C SER A 51 -2.54 5.43 8.49
N ILE A 52 -3.01 6.51 7.84
CA ILE A 52 -2.63 6.87 6.47
C ILE A 52 -1.15 7.23 6.39
N GLN A 53 -0.61 7.98 7.36
CA GLN A 53 0.81 8.33 7.38
C GLN A 53 1.72 7.12 7.58
N GLU A 54 1.33 6.18 8.44
CA GLU A 54 2.05 4.91 8.63
C GLU A 54 2.09 4.10 7.33
N LEU A 55 0.93 3.89 6.69
CA LEU A 55 0.88 3.20 5.39
C LEU A 55 1.68 3.96 4.32
N SER A 56 1.55 5.28 4.25
CA SER A 56 2.29 6.11 3.29
C SER A 56 3.80 5.95 3.45
N SER A 57 4.29 5.87 4.69
CA SER A 57 5.70 5.66 4.99
C SER A 57 6.19 4.28 4.54
N ALA A 58 5.40 3.23 4.80
CA ALA A 58 5.72 1.87 4.36
C ALA A 58 5.70 1.73 2.83
N VAL A 59 4.70 2.30 2.15
CA VAL A 59 4.60 2.34 0.68
C VAL A 59 5.82 3.05 0.09
N LYS A 60 6.18 4.22 0.64
CA LYS A 60 7.35 4.97 0.19
C LYS A 60 8.63 4.16 0.34
N ALA A 61 8.86 3.55 1.50
CA ALA A 61 10.07 2.78 1.75
C ALA A 61 10.21 1.58 0.79
N TYR A 62 9.12 0.86 0.54
CA TYR A 62 9.13 -0.27 -0.40
C TYR A 62 9.37 0.19 -1.85
N ARG A 63 8.65 1.23 -2.29
CA ARG A 63 8.79 1.82 -3.62
C ARG A 63 10.19 2.37 -3.86
N ASP A 64 10.73 3.17 -2.93
CA ASP A 64 12.06 3.76 -3.04
C ASP A 64 13.13 2.67 -3.17
N PHE A 65 12.99 1.56 -2.43
CA PHE A 65 13.87 0.40 -2.58
C PHE A 65 13.76 -0.25 -3.96
N LEU A 66 12.54 -0.50 -4.45
CA LEU A 66 12.32 -1.11 -5.76
C LEU A 66 12.88 -0.24 -6.89
N GLU A 67 12.66 1.07 -6.84
CA GLU A 67 13.03 2.01 -7.90
C GLU A 67 14.52 2.39 -7.90
N ARG A 68 15.20 2.34 -6.75
CA ARG A 68 16.58 2.82 -6.63
C ARG A 68 17.57 1.71 -6.35
N GLU A 69 17.33 0.92 -5.31
CA GLU A 69 18.28 -0.09 -4.86
C GLU A 69 18.19 -1.35 -5.72
N ARG A 70 16.98 -1.91 -5.91
CA ARG A 70 16.79 -3.13 -6.72
C ARG A 70 17.23 -2.93 -8.16
N VAL A 71 16.99 -1.74 -8.74
CA VAL A 71 17.41 -1.40 -10.10
C VAL A 71 18.93 -1.47 -10.26
N ARG A 72 19.71 -1.10 -9.23
CA ARG A 72 21.18 -1.20 -9.27
C ARG A 72 21.65 -2.65 -9.43
N TYR A 73 21.09 -3.58 -8.67
CA TYR A 73 21.44 -5.01 -8.78
C TYR A 73 21.03 -5.58 -10.14
N ARG A 74 19.84 -5.24 -10.64
CA ARG A 74 19.40 -5.62 -12.00
C ARG A 74 20.34 -5.08 -13.07
N GLY A 75 20.81 -3.84 -12.91
CA GLY A 75 21.80 -3.22 -13.79
C GLY A 75 23.13 -3.97 -13.80
N ALA A 76 23.65 -4.34 -12.62
CA ALA A 76 24.89 -5.10 -12.48
C ALA A 76 24.79 -6.48 -13.16
N ILE A 77 23.68 -7.20 -12.97
CA ILE A 77 23.44 -8.49 -13.63
C ILE A 77 23.39 -8.33 -15.15
N ARG A 78 22.67 -7.32 -15.66
CA ARG A 78 22.61 -7.05 -17.11
C ARG A 78 23.99 -6.74 -17.69
N ALA A 79 24.78 -5.92 -17.00
CA ALA A 79 26.14 -5.59 -17.42
C ALA A 79 27.05 -6.83 -17.44
N ALA A 80 26.99 -7.67 -16.40
CA ALA A 80 27.75 -8.90 -16.32
C ALA A 80 27.34 -9.95 -17.38
N THR A 81 26.08 -9.91 -17.83
CA THR A 81 25.56 -10.82 -18.88
C THR A 81 26.01 -10.40 -20.29
N PHE A 82 26.31 -9.12 -20.51
CA PHE A 82 26.64 -8.58 -21.84
C PHE A 82 28.07 -8.93 -22.31
N GLN A 83 29.01 -9.18 -21.39
CA GLN A 83 30.42 -9.48 -21.74
C GLN A 83 30.67 -10.99 -21.68
N GLN A 84 31.04 -11.58 -22.83
CA GLN A 84 31.17 -13.03 -23.03
C GLN A 84 32.61 -13.55 -22.88
N HIS A 85 33.38 -13.10 -21.90
CA HIS A 85 34.72 -13.67 -21.65
C HIS A 85 34.72 -14.58 -20.41
N ALA A 86 35.60 -15.58 -20.41
CA ALA A 86 35.65 -16.61 -19.37
C ALA A 86 35.88 -16.06 -17.94
N SER A 87 36.49 -14.86 -17.80
CA SER A 87 36.63 -14.14 -16.53
C SER A 87 35.36 -13.43 -16.04
N ASP A 88 34.31 -13.37 -16.86
CA ASP A 88 33.06 -12.68 -16.56
C ASP A 88 31.99 -13.61 -15.95
N GLY A 89 32.19 -14.93 -16.05
CA GLY A 89 31.38 -15.92 -15.32
C GLY A 89 31.42 -15.70 -13.81
N ASP A 90 32.61 -15.36 -13.29
CA ASP A 90 32.82 -14.98 -11.90
C ASP A 90 32.06 -13.68 -11.56
N ARG A 91 32.06 -12.68 -12.45
CA ARG A 91 31.35 -11.41 -12.26
C ARG A 91 29.83 -11.56 -12.25
N LEU A 92 29.28 -12.43 -13.10
CA LEU A 92 27.85 -12.73 -13.08
C LEU A 92 27.46 -13.46 -11.79
N GLY A 93 28.29 -14.41 -11.35
CA GLY A 93 28.12 -15.08 -10.06
C GLY A 93 28.15 -14.11 -8.89
N GLU A 94 29.12 -13.20 -8.85
CA GLU A 94 29.24 -12.14 -7.85
C GLU A 94 28.03 -11.20 -7.84
N ALA A 95 27.56 -10.76 -9.00
CA ALA A 95 26.40 -9.87 -9.11
C ALA A 95 25.11 -10.54 -8.61
N ARG A 96 24.91 -11.82 -8.94
CA ARG A 96 23.77 -12.62 -8.44
C ARG A 96 23.88 -12.85 -6.93
N ALA A 97 25.06 -13.22 -6.43
CA ALA A 97 25.30 -13.39 -5.01
C ALA A 97 25.09 -12.09 -4.21
N ALA A 98 25.46 -10.93 -4.78
CA ALA A 98 25.17 -9.63 -4.17
C ALA A 98 23.66 -9.37 -4.11
N MET A 99 22.91 -9.61 -5.19
CA MET A 99 21.45 -9.49 -5.17
C MET A 99 20.79 -10.40 -4.14
N GLU A 100 21.23 -11.66 -4.05
CA GLU A 100 20.69 -12.64 -3.10
C GLU A 100 21.01 -12.33 -1.64
N ARG A 101 22.22 -11.84 -1.34
CA ARG A 101 22.64 -11.53 0.03
C ARG A 101 22.15 -10.17 0.53
N GLU A 102 21.99 -9.20 -0.35
CA GLU A 102 21.73 -7.81 0.04
C GLU A 102 20.33 -7.36 -0.36
N SER A 103 19.98 -7.50 -1.65
CA SER A 103 18.71 -6.99 -2.18
C SER A 103 17.50 -7.81 -1.72
N LEU A 104 17.52 -9.13 -1.90
CA LEU A 104 16.35 -9.97 -1.61
C LEU A 104 15.93 -9.96 -0.13
N PRO A 105 16.84 -10.03 0.85
CA PRO A 105 16.46 -9.92 2.26
C PRO A 105 15.83 -8.56 2.57
N ARG A 106 16.39 -7.48 2.02
CA ARG A 106 15.85 -6.13 2.20
C ARG A 106 14.46 -5.99 1.57
N GLN A 107 14.26 -6.53 0.37
CA GLN A 107 12.95 -6.59 -0.29
C GLN A 107 11.91 -7.29 0.58
N ARG A 108 12.25 -8.45 1.14
CA ARG A 108 11.36 -9.23 2.02
C ARG A 108 10.99 -8.44 3.28
N THR A 109 11.96 -7.81 3.93
CA THR A 109 11.71 -6.98 5.13
C THR A 109 10.77 -5.82 4.82
N LEU A 110 11.01 -5.09 3.74
CA LEU A 110 10.18 -3.94 3.37
C LEU A 110 8.78 -4.37 2.90
N LYS A 111 8.68 -5.48 2.16
CA LYS A 111 7.39 -6.06 1.76
C LYS A 111 6.57 -6.50 2.98
N ALA A 112 7.19 -7.18 3.94
CA ALA A 112 6.52 -7.59 5.18
C ALA A 112 6.05 -6.38 6.01
N ALA A 113 6.86 -5.32 6.07
CA ALA A 113 6.46 -4.07 6.73
C ALA A 113 5.27 -3.40 6.03
N LEU A 114 5.26 -3.41 4.69
CA LEU A 114 4.11 -2.92 3.90
C LEU A 114 2.86 -3.75 4.13
N GLU A 115 2.96 -5.07 4.13
CA GLU A 115 1.84 -5.99 4.40
C GLU A 115 1.27 -5.80 5.81
N LEU A 116 2.14 -5.58 6.81
CA LEU A 116 1.72 -5.25 8.17
C LEU A 116 0.97 -3.92 8.22
N ALA A 117 1.51 -2.85 7.60
CA ALA A 117 0.86 -1.55 7.57
C ALA A 117 -0.51 -1.58 6.85
N ILE A 118 -0.65 -2.40 5.79
CA ILE A 118 -1.94 -2.67 5.15
C ILE A 118 -2.89 -3.36 6.14
N GLY A 119 -2.40 -4.37 6.86
CA GLY A 119 -3.16 -5.07 7.91
C GLY A 119 -3.68 -4.11 8.98
N ASP A 120 -2.81 -3.25 9.50
CA ASP A 120 -3.12 -2.28 10.56
C ASP A 120 -4.13 -1.24 10.09
N LEU A 121 -3.97 -0.68 8.89
CA LEU A 121 -4.97 0.22 8.30
C LEU A 121 -6.35 -0.46 8.23
N ARG A 122 -6.40 -1.71 7.78
CA ARG A 122 -7.68 -2.44 7.63
C ARG A 122 -8.32 -2.74 8.98
N ALA A 123 -7.52 -3.11 9.98
CA ALA A 123 -8.00 -3.29 11.34
C ALA A 123 -8.59 -1.98 11.88
N HIS A 124 -7.85 -0.87 11.73
CA HIS A 124 -8.30 0.47 12.12
C HIS A 124 -9.62 0.87 11.45
N LEU A 125 -9.77 0.63 10.14
CA LEU A 125 -11.03 0.90 9.42
C LEU A 125 -12.21 0.09 9.97
N CYS A 126 -12.01 -1.19 10.33
CA CYS A 126 -13.06 -1.99 10.96
C CYS A 126 -13.46 -1.48 12.36
N GLU A 127 -12.48 -1.01 13.15
CA GLU A 127 -12.79 -0.41 14.44
C GLU A 127 -13.46 0.97 14.28
N MET A 128 -13.03 1.75 13.30
CA MET A 128 -13.63 3.04 12.95
C MET A 128 -15.10 2.86 12.58
N ASP A 129 -15.45 1.86 11.76
CA ASP A 129 -16.85 1.53 11.43
C ASP A 129 -17.66 1.29 12.69
N THR A 130 -17.12 0.49 13.62
CA THR A 130 -17.78 0.17 14.89
C THR A 130 -18.03 1.43 15.72
N ARG A 131 -17.03 2.31 15.83
CA ARG A 131 -17.14 3.56 16.59
C ARG A 131 -18.11 4.55 15.95
N ILE A 132 -18.07 4.68 14.62
CA ILE A 132 -18.96 5.58 13.88
C ILE A 132 -20.41 5.08 13.93
N ALA A 133 -20.66 3.78 13.79
CA ALA A 133 -22.00 3.19 13.92
C ALA A 133 -22.60 3.39 15.33
N GLY A 134 -21.77 3.63 16.36
CA GLY A 134 -22.25 3.99 17.70
C GLY A 134 -22.85 5.39 17.82
N VAL A 135 -22.58 6.30 16.87
CA VAL A 135 -23.04 7.70 16.91
C VAL A 135 -23.78 8.14 15.64
N MET A 136 -23.55 7.45 14.53
CA MET A 136 -24.18 7.61 13.22
C MET A 136 -24.95 6.34 12.83
N ASN A 137 -25.75 6.41 11.77
CA ASN A 137 -26.44 5.23 11.26
C ASN A 137 -25.54 4.41 10.31
N GLU A 138 -25.94 3.18 10.01
CA GLU A 138 -25.23 2.29 9.11
C GLU A 138 -25.09 2.88 7.69
N ALA A 139 -26.11 3.58 7.20
CA ALA A 139 -26.07 4.27 5.91
C ALA A 139 -24.95 5.33 5.82
N PHE A 140 -24.57 5.95 6.94
CA PHE A 140 -23.45 6.87 7.00
C PHE A 140 -22.12 6.13 6.83
N VAL A 141 -21.94 5.01 7.54
CA VAL A 141 -20.74 4.15 7.41
C VAL A 141 -20.64 3.65 5.98
N ASP A 142 -21.75 3.22 5.39
CA ASP A 142 -21.81 2.77 4.01
C ASP A 142 -21.53 3.89 2.98
N ASN A 143 -21.68 5.16 3.35
CA ASN A 143 -21.35 6.26 2.47
C ASN A 143 -19.86 6.65 2.52
N LEU A 144 -19.12 6.22 3.56
CA LEU A 144 -17.72 6.60 3.72
C LEU A 144 -16.80 5.96 2.68
N TYR A 145 -17.18 4.79 2.15
CA TYR A 145 -16.28 4.05 1.29
C TYR A 145 -16.65 4.23 -0.18
N PRO A 146 -15.66 4.56 -1.03
CA PRO A 146 -15.90 4.76 -2.44
C PRO A 146 -16.35 3.47 -3.12
N PRO A 147 -17.21 3.55 -4.16
CA PRO A 147 -17.62 2.39 -4.92
C PRO A 147 -16.42 1.76 -5.64
N LEU A 148 -16.28 0.45 -5.51
CA LEU A 148 -15.27 -0.33 -6.23
C LEU A 148 -15.85 -0.78 -7.57
N THR A 149 -15.09 -0.67 -8.66
CA THR A 149 -15.55 -1.24 -9.95
C THR A 149 -15.42 -2.78 -9.96
N LYS A 150 -15.94 -3.44 -11.02
CA LYS A 150 -16.25 -4.89 -11.10
C LYS A 150 -15.22 -5.88 -10.53
N ASP A 151 -13.93 -5.53 -10.50
CA ASP A 151 -12.86 -6.40 -10.01
C ASP A 151 -12.60 -6.27 -8.50
N ARG A 152 -13.37 -5.44 -7.77
CA ARG A 152 -13.22 -5.14 -6.32
C ARG A 152 -11.82 -4.64 -5.90
N SER A 153 -10.96 -4.37 -6.87
CA SER A 153 -9.59 -3.88 -6.75
C SER A 153 -9.41 -2.46 -7.29
N ARG A 154 -10.38 -1.99 -8.08
CA ARG A 154 -10.28 -0.74 -8.85
C ARG A 154 -10.92 0.43 -8.09
N VAL A 155 -10.09 1.05 -7.26
CA VAL A 155 -10.01 2.51 -7.12
C VAL A 155 -9.04 2.95 -8.21
N ALA A 156 -9.40 3.91 -9.07
CA ALA A 156 -8.74 4.16 -10.36
C ALA A 156 -7.19 4.05 -10.34
N ASP A 157 -6.65 3.00 -10.99
CA ASP A 157 -5.22 2.80 -11.25
C ASP A 157 -5.05 1.78 -12.39
N ASP A 158 -4.54 2.27 -13.52
CA ASP A 158 -4.28 1.48 -14.75
C ASP A 158 -2.85 0.93 -14.85
N ALA A 159 -2.00 1.09 -13.83
CA ALA A 159 -0.66 0.51 -13.84
C ALA A 159 -0.12 0.34 -12.41
N ASP A 160 -0.25 -0.86 -11.84
CA ASP A 160 0.48 -1.25 -10.62
C ASP A 160 0.60 -2.77 -10.59
N ASP A 161 1.14 -3.33 -11.67
CA ASP A 161 1.64 -4.70 -11.65
C ASP A 161 3.06 -4.63 -11.06
N ASP A 162 3.17 -5.10 -9.81
CA ASP A 162 4.45 -5.52 -9.24
C ASP A 162 4.98 -6.64 -10.14
N ASP A 163 5.78 -6.29 -11.16
CA ASP A 163 6.45 -7.21 -12.08
C ASP A 163 7.51 -8.06 -11.33
N ASP A 164 7.02 -8.95 -10.47
CA ASP A 164 7.65 -10.18 -10.02
C ASP A 164 7.22 -11.33 -10.94
N ALA A 165 7.06 -11.07 -12.24
CA ALA A 165 7.19 -12.10 -13.25
C ALA A 165 8.65 -12.58 -13.23
N THR A 166 8.96 -13.43 -12.25
CA THR A 166 9.97 -14.45 -12.43
C THR A 166 9.47 -15.28 -13.60
N ASP A 167 10.03 -15.05 -14.78
CA ASP A 167 10.03 -16.03 -15.85
C ASP A 167 10.53 -17.34 -15.22
N ARG A 168 9.59 -18.21 -14.89
CA ARG A 168 9.87 -19.63 -14.73
C ARG A 168 9.94 -20.13 -16.16
N ASP A 169 11.12 -20.03 -16.75
CA ASP A 169 11.45 -20.83 -17.92
C ASP A 169 11.38 -22.30 -17.50
N ASP A 170 10.55 -23.03 -18.24
CA ASP A 170 10.45 -24.49 -18.27
C ASP A 170 11.79 -25.17 -18.56
#